data_AF-A0A6B1CU67-F1
#
_entry.id   AF-A0A6B1CU67-F1
#
_cell.length_a   1.000
_cell.length_b   1.000
_cell.length_c   1.000
_cell.angle_alpha   90.00
_cell.angle_beta   90.00
_cell.angle_gamma   90.00
#
_symmetry.space_group_name_H-M   'P 1'
#
loop_
_entity.id
_entity.type
_entity.pdbx_description
1 polymer ?
#
loop_
_entity_poly.entity_id
_entity_poly.type
_entity_poly.pdbx_seq_one_letter_code
_entity_poly.pdbx_strand_id
1 'polypeptide(L)'
;MDHRALVALLIGMLCWSVGPVQAAESNKPAEGLVIDSAADLRALTSRSVAGHLLVQSDQLETLHGLEQLEYIGGDLSIEHCDSLQSLVGLNHVKRIGGSLRIRRNPKLVDLAGLRSLEELGGSLIVERNDALVDLKGLRRISRVGGSLRIQFNRRLAHIDGLERLEAIEGQVLVVGNGSLKSLVGLEGIKLLKGGLAIERNRALQTLGGLRRLEDVGDFLRIKRNRALVELAGLEQLERVAGNVLVIGNSRLERLTGLGNLSRIGGSLRVEQNDALVSLAGLAECESIGGDLLIQTNSVLPDLEGLGGLARIEGILLIIGNSALQSLAGLHRLDYVGGDLLVVDNGALLSLAGLHRLSRIRGVLSIFGNSALTDLLGLRELRTIEGHLFIQFNEKLQSIAGLATLERVGGRLAIRANRNLPSTEAKALVERLIAGGFTGEIQIEANQP
;
A
#
# COMPACT_ATOMS: atom_id res chain seq x y z
N MET A 1 -8.03 -19.17 -34.25
CA MET A 1 -9.18 -19.22 -33.32
C MET A 1 -8.90 -18.21 -32.23
N ASP A 2 -9.74 -17.17 -32.16
CA ASP A 2 -9.44 -15.92 -31.48
C ASP A 2 -9.65 -16.04 -29.95
N HIS A 3 -8.60 -15.72 -29.18
CA HIS A 3 -8.62 -15.68 -27.72
C HIS A 3 -9.65 -14.69 -27.15
N ARG A 4 -10.17 -13.77 -27.98
CA ARG A 4 -11.26 -12.85 -27.60
C ARG A 4 -12.62 -13.54 -27.43
N ALA A 5 -12.88 -14.65 -28.14
CA ALA A 5 -14.13 -15.39 -28.02
C ALA A 5 -14.19 -16.23 -26.72
N LEU A 6 -13.05 -16.72 -26.23
CA LEU A 6 -13.00 -17.54 -25.01
C LEU A 6 -13.15 -16.71 -23.72
N VAL A 7 -12.74 -15.44 -23.73
CA VAL A 7 -12.92 -14.53 -22.57
C VAL A 7 -14.37 -14.04 -22.46
N ALA A 8 -15.11 -13.94 -23.56
CA ALA A 8 -16.54 -13.67 -23.55
C ALA A 8 -17.35 -14.87 -23.00
N LEU A 9 -16.92 -16.10 -23.30
CA LEU A 9 -17.60 -17.31 -22.81
C LEU A 9 -17.36 -17.60 -21.31
N LEU A 10 -16.20 -17.21 -20.76
CA LEU A 10 -15.85 -17.47 -19.36
C LEU A 10 -16.48 -16.48 -18.36
N ILE A 11 -16.97 -15.32 -18.82
CA ILE A 11 -17.73 -14.37 -17.98
C ILE A 11 -19.24 -14.72 -17.99
N GLY A 12 -19.73 -15.43 -19.01
CA GLY A 12 -21.12 -15.91 -19.10
C GLY A 12 -21.47 -17.11 -18.21
N MET A 13 -20.50 -17.78 -17.57
CA MET A 13 -20.74 -18.99 -16.76
C MET A 13 -21.07 -18.74 -15.27
N LEU A 14 -21.38 -17.49 -14.90
CA LEU A 14 -22.04 -17.17 -13.62
C LEU A 14 -23.41 -16.50 -13.83
N CYS A 15 -24.04 -16.69 -15.00
CA CYS A 15 -25.42 -16.29 -15.23
C CYS A 15 -26.38 -17.18 -14.41
N TRP A 16 -26.84 -16.63 -13.29
CA TRP A 16 -28.14 -16.96 -12.72
C TRP A 16 -29.21 -16.59 -13.75
N SER A 17 -30.30 -17.33 -13.79
CA SER A 17 -31.35 -17.19 -14.81
C SER A 17 -31.97 -15.79 -14.82
N VAL A 18 -31.57 -14.95 -15.78
CA VAL A 18 -32.25 -13.69 -16.10
C VAL A 18 -32.73 -13.82 -17.55
N GLY A 19 -34.05 -13.79 -17.74
CA GLY A 19 -34.65 -13.91 -19.07
C GLY A 19 -34.53 -12.62 -19.90
N PRO A 20 -34.72 -12.69 -21.23
CA PRO A 20 -34.79 -11.50 -22.09
C PRO A 20 -35.92 -10.57 -21.66
N VAL A 21 -35.82 -9.28 -22.01
CA VAL A 21 -36.79 -8.24 -21.64
C VAL A 21 -38.18 -8.58 -22.17
N GLN A 22 -39.05 -9.10 -21.31
CA GLN A 22 -40.49 -9.19 -21.59
C GLN A 22 -41.13 -7.83 -21.30
N ALA A 23 -42.08 -7.41 -22.13
CA ALA A 23 -42.78 -6.14 -21.96
C ALA A 23 -43.36 -6.04 -20.53
N ALA A 24 -42.80 -5.16 -19.71
CA ALA A 24 -43.22 -5.00 -18.33
C ALA A 24 -44.68 -4.51 -18.28
N GLU A 25 -45.54 -5.23 -17.57
CA GLU A 25 -46.83 -4.70 -17.14
C GLU A 25 -46.58 -3.37 -16.43
N SER A 26 -47.23 -2.31 -16.90
CA SER A 26 -47.03 -0.95 -16.39
C SER A 26 -47.07 -0.95 -14.86
N ASN A 27 -45.99 -0.47 -14.24
CA ASN A 27 -45.83 -0.26 -12.79
C ASN A 27 -45.37 -1.45 -11.90
N LYS A 28 -45.00 -2.62 -12.44
CA LYS A 28 -44.27 -3.65 -11.65
C LYS A 28 -42.75 -3.51 -11.82
N PRO A 29 -41.95 -3.61 -10.74
CA PRO A 29 -40.49 -3.57 -10.85
C PRO A 29 -39.97 -4.81 -11.57
N ALA A 30 -39.00 -4.65 -12.49
CA ALA A 30 -38.39 -5.76 -13.21
C ALA A 30 -37.48 -6.60 -12.28
N GLU A 31 -37.60 -7.94 -12.36
CA GLU A 31 -36.73 -8.91 -11.68
C GLU A 31 -35.37 -9.03 -12.37
N GLY A 32 -34.55 -8.00 -12.20
CA GLY A 32 -33.32 -7.85 -12.97
C GLY A 32 -33.57 -7.52 -14.44
N LEU A 33 -32.61 -6.86 -15.08
CA LEU A 33 -32.74 -6.37 -16.44
C LEU A 33 -31.39 -6.43 -17.14
N VAL A 34 -31.36 -7.03 -18.33
CA VAL A 34 -30.20 -6.99 -19.23
C VAL A 34 -30.56 -6.11 -20.42
N ILE A 35 -29.68 -5.14 -20.72
CA ILE A 35 -29.78 -4.24 -21.86
C ILE A 35 -28.59 -4.55 -22.76
N ASP A 36 -28.85 -5.23 -23.87
CA ASP A 36 -27.84 -5.56 -24.89
C ASP A 36 -28.08 -4.85 -26.23
N SER A 37 -29.22 -4.16 -26.35
CA SER A 37 -29.62 -3.47 -27.57
C SER A 37 -30.41 -2.19 -27.30
N ALA A 38 -30.57 -1.36 -28.34
CA ALA A 38 -31.43 -0.18 -28.27
C ALA A 38 -32.93 -0.52 -28.15
N ALA A 39 -33.32 -1.76 -28.44
CA ALA A 39 -34.70 -2.21 -28.26
C ALA A 39 -35.03 -2.37 -26.77
N ASP A 40 -34.10 -2.89 -25.98
CA ASP A 40 -34.28 -3.10 -24.53
C ASP A 40 -34.49 -1.78 -23.77
N LEU A 41 -33.83 -0.71 -24.21
CA LEU A 41 -33.98 0.64 -23.64
C LEU A 41 -35.42 1.16 -23.73
N ARG A 42 -36.18 0.75 -24.75
CA ARG A 42 -37.57 1.20 -24.97
C ARG A 42 -38.59 0.37 -24.19
N ALA A 43 -38.19 -0.80 -23.72
CA ALA A 43 -39.08 -1.73 -23.04
C ALA A 43 -39.24 -1.41 -21.54
N LEU A 44 -38.38 -0.56 -20.97
CA LEU A 44 -38.47 -0.17 -19.57
C LEU A 44 -39.45 1.00 -19.38
N THR A 45 -40.58 0.72 -18.73
CA THR A 45 -41.59 1.73 -18.35
C THR A 45 -41.66 1.97 -16.84
N SER A 46 -40.97 1.15 -16.04
CA SER A 46 -40.95 1.25 -14.58
C SER A 46 -39.93 2.31 -14.11
N ARG A 47 -40.24 2.98 -12.99
CA ARG A 47 -39.30 3.85 -12.27
C ARG A 47 -38.29 3.09 -11.42
N SER A 48 -38.42 1.77 -11.31
CA SER A 48 -37.53 0.93 -10.51
C SER A 48 -37.26 -0.43 -11.13
N VAL A 49 -36.04 -0.92 -10.90
CA VAL A 49 -35.63 -2.31 -11.13
C VAL A 49 -35.41 -2.93 -9.75
N ALA A 50 -36.11 -4.01 -9.39
CA ALA A 50 -35.96 -4.64 -8.09
C ALA A 50 -34.62 -5.39 -7.96
N GLY A 51 -34.19 -6.02 -9.06
CA GLY A 51 -32.95 -6.78 -9.14
C GLY A 51 -31.77 -5.98 -9.69
N HIS A 52 -30.87 -6.69 -10.38
CA HIS A 52 -29.67 -6.15 -11.01
C HIS A 52 -29.99 -5.54 -12.37
N LEU A 53 -29.40 -4.40 -12.71
CA LEU A 53 -29.40 -3.85 -14.06
C LEU A 53 -28.03 -4.06 -14.69
N LEU A 54 -27.96 -4.88 -15.74
CA LEU A 54 -26.76 -5.09 -16.55
C LEU A 54 -26.94 -4.41 -17.91
N VAL A 55 -26.03 -3.51 -18.27
CA VAL A 55 -25.90 -2.96 -19.61
C VAL A 55 -24.63 -3.51 -20.23
N GLN A 56 -24.77 -4.22 -21.34
CA GLN A 56 -23.68 -4.83 -22.07
C GLN A 56 -23.99 -4.81 -23.58
N SER A 57 -23.58 -3.74 -24.26
CA SER A 57 -23.80 -3.57 -25.69
C SER A 57 -22.69 -2.78 -26.36
N ASP A 58 -22.08 -3.36 -27.39
CA ASP A 58 -21.07 -2.68 -28.20
C ASP A 58 -21.65 -1.65 -29.17
N GLN A 59 -22.97 -1.57 -29.29
CA GLN A 59 -23.66 -0.69 -30.24
C GLN A 59 -24.32 0.54 -29.59
N LEU A 60 -24.54 0.50 -28.29
CA LEU A 60 -25.17 1.63 -27.58
C LEU A 60 -24.17 2.77 -27.41
N GLU A 61 -24.54 3.96 -27.89
CA GLU A 61 -23.77 5.19 -27.67
C GLU A 61 -24.22 5.96 -26.42
N THR A 62 -25.49 5.81 -26.04
CA THR A 62 -26.11 6.40 -24.84
C THR A 62 -27.11 5.42 -24.22
N LEU A 63 -27.63 5.76 -23.04
CA LEU A 63 -28.69 5.01 -22.34
C LEU A 63 -30.05 5.71 -22.43
N HIS A 64 -30.26 6.51 -23.48
CA HIS A 64 -31.54 7.19 -23.71
C HIS A 64 -32.69 6.18 -23.77
N GLY A 65 -33.73 6.39 -23.00
CA GLY A 65 -34.81 5.44 -22.72
C GLY A 65 -34.93 5.08 -21.25
N LEU A 66 -33.86 5.26 -20.45
CA LEU A 66 -33.88 4.98 -19.01
C LEU A 66 -34.25 6.18 -18.13
N GLU A 67 -34.73 7.29 -18.70
CA GLU A 67 -34.93 8.56 -17.99
C GLU A 67 -35.89 8.48 -16.81
N GLN A 68 -36.80 7.52 -16.80
CA GLN A 68 -37.76 7.36 -15.70
C GLN A 68 -37.18 6.57 -14.51
N LEU A 69 -36.03 5.92 -14.68
CA LEU A 69 -35.45 5.06 -13.67
C LEU A 69 -34.90 5.91 -12.52
N GLU A 70 -35.45 5.68 -11.32
CA GLU A 70 -35.05 6.35 -10.09
C GLU A 70 -34.33 5.40 -9.10
N TYR A 71 -34.64 4.11 -9.14
CA TYR A 71 -34.18 3.13 -8.15
C TYR A 71 -33.74 1.81 -8.77
N ILE A 72 -32.57 1.31 -8.35
CA ILE A 72 -32.09 -0.04 -8.68
C ILE A 72 -31.88 -0.77 -7.35
N GLY A 73 -32.60 -1.87 -7.12
CA GLY A 73 -32.53 -2.63 -5.86
C GLY A 73 -31.25 -3.45 -5.72
N GLY A 74 -30.76 -4.01 -6.83
CA GLY A 74 -29.50 -4.75 -6.91
C GLY A 74 -28.34 -3.90 -7.42
N ASP A 75 -27.42 -4.56 -8.12
CA ASP A 75 -26.26 -3.91 -8.75
C ASP A 75 -26.65 -3.18 -10.04
N LEU A 76 -26.00 -2.06 -10.33
CA LEU A 76 -25.94 -1.48 -11.67
C LEU A 76 -24.58 -1.79 -12.28
N SER A 77 -24.54 -2.61 -13.31
CA SER A 77 -23.33 -2.98 -14.05
C SER A 77 -23.42 -2.46 -15.48
N ILE A 78 -22.53 -1.57 -15.88
CA ILE A 78 -22.38 -1.05 -17.24
C ILE A 78 -21.00 -1.51 -17.71
N GLU A 79 -21.00 -2.63 -18.43
CA GLU A 79 -19.77 -3.35 -18.73
C GLU A 79 -19.67 -3.68 -20.21
N HIS A 80 -18.46 -3.61 -20.78
CA HIS A 80 -18.21 -4.02 -22.17
C HIS A 80 -19.12 -3.31 -23.18
N CYS A 81 -19.20 -1.99 -23.11
CA CYS A 81 -19.93 -1.19 -24.10
C CYS A 81 -18.94 -0.34 -24.92
N ASP A 82 -18.40 -0.92 -26.00
CA ASP A 82 -17.32 -0.32 -26.79
C ASP A 82 -17.70 1.00 -27.49
N SER A 83 -19.00 1.22 -27.74
CA SER A 83 -19.51 2.45 -28.37
C SER A 83 -20.07 3.47 -27.37
N LEU A 84 -20.22 3.12 -26.09
CA LEU A 84 -20.91 3.97 -25.11
C LEU A 84 -20.09 5.21 -24.80
N GLN A 85 -20.65 6.38 -25.12
CA GLN A 85 -20.02 7.68 -24.93
C GLN A 85 -20.58 8.42 -23.72
N SER A 86 -21.82 8.13 -23.34
CA SER A 86 -22.52 8.85 -22.26
C SER A 86 -23.47 7.94 -21.47
N LEU A 87 -23.62 8.24 -20.19
CA LEU A 87 -24.64 7.62 -19.32
C LEU A 87 -25.97 8.39 -19.31
N VAL A 88 -26.16 9.36 -20.21
CA VAL A 88 -27.44 10.06 -20.38
C VAL A 88 -28.55 9.02 -20.54
N GLY A 89 -29.61 9.20 -19.75
CA GLY A 89 -30.63 8.19 -19.49
C GLY A 89 -30.75 7.90 -18.00
N LEU A 90 -29.62 7.77 -17.28
CA LEU A 90 -29.62 7.48 -15.85
C LEU A 90 -29.79 8.72 -14.94
N ASN A 91 -30.11 9.87 -15.52
CA ASN A 91 -30.06 11.19 -14.87
C ASN A 91 -30.94 11.32 -13.62
N HIS A 92 -31.90 10.41 -13.43
CA HIS A 92 -32.85 10.41 -12.33
C HIS A 92 -32.60 9.28 -11.31
N VAL A 93 -31.61 8.41 -11.52
CA VAL A 93 -31.26 7.36 -10.57
C VAL A 93 -30.71 7.99 -9.30
N LYS A 94 -31.44 7.81 -8.19
CA LYS A 94 -31.10 8.35 -6.88
C LYS A 94 -30.43 7.31 -5.99
N ARG A 95 -30.79 6.04 -6.15
CA ARG A 95 -30.31 4.95 -5.30
C ARG A 95 -29.99 3.69 -6.08
N ILE A 96 -28.85 3.10 -5.75
CA ILE A 96 -28.45 1.75 -6.12
C ILE A 96 -28.25 0.96 -4.83
N GLY A 97 -29.08 -0.06 -4.60
CA GLY A 97 -29.03 -0.89 -3.40
C GLY A 97 -27.79 -1.78 -3.34
N GLY A 98 -27.30 -2.22 -4.50
CA GLY A 98 -26.06 -2.96 -4.66
C GLY A 98 -24.87 -2.09 -5.07
N SER A 99 -23.96 -2.68 -5.83
CA SER A 99 -22.75 -2.05 -6.36
C SER A 99 -23.00 -1.34 -7.68
N LEU A 100 -22.26 -0.25 -7.91
CA LEU A 100 -22.17 0.43 -9.20
C LEU A 100 -20.86 0.00 -9.88
N ARG A 101 -20.96 -0.70 -11.00
CA ARG A 101 -19.82 -1.12 -11.82
C ARG A 101 -19.90 -0.43 -13.18
N ILE A 102 -18.86 0.32 -13.52
CA ILE A 102 -18.70 0.98 -14.81
C ILE A 102 -17.34 0.53 -15.33
N ARG A 103 -17.34 -0.48 -16.20
CA ARG A 103 -16.10 -1.18 -16.56
C ARG A 103 -15.97 -1.42 -18.05
N ARG A 104 -14.76 -1.22 -18.59
CA ARG A 104 -14.47 -1.51 -19.99
C ARG A 104 -15.42 -0.78 -20.97
N ASN A 105 -15.65 0.52 -20.73
CA ASN A 105 -16.37 1.40 -21.67
C ASN A 105 -15.36 2.40 -22.26
N PRO A 106 -14.57 2.02 -23.28
CA PRO A 106 -13.41 2.78 -23.72
C PRO A 106 -13.71 4.18 -24.26
N LYS A 107 -14.95 4.43 -24.73
CA LYS A 107 -15.38 5.73 -25.25
C LYS A 107 -16.15 6.59 -24.24
N LEU A 108 -16.43 6.08 -23.03
CA LEU A 108 -17.18 6.82 -22.03
C LEU A 108 -16.33 7.97 -21.47
N VAL A 109 -16.78 9.22 -21.67
CA VAL A 109 -15.98 10.42 -21.38
C VAL A 109 -16.22 10.95 -19.96
N ASP A 110 -17.44 10.84 -19.47
CA ASP A 110 -17.84 11.33 -18.15
C ASP A 110 -18.95 10.46 -17.53
N LEU A 111 -19.31 10.78 -16.28
CA LEU A 111 -20.39 10.14 -15.55
C LEU A 111 -21.63 11.05 -15.38
N ALA A 112 -21.81 12.08 -16.21
CA ALA A 112 -22.84 13.11 -15.99
C ALA A 112 -24.26 12.55 -15.86
N GLY A 113 -24.51 11.39 -16.47
CA GLY A 113 -25.75 10.62 -16.31
C GLY A 113 -26.07 10.20 -14.88
N LEU A 114 -25.12 10.21 -13.94
CA LEU A 114 -25.30 9.79 -12.55
C LEU A 114 -25.48 10.95 -11.56
N ARG A 115 -25.66 12.18 -12.05
CA ARG A 115 -25.72 13.42 -11.24
C ARG A 115 -26.72 13.42 -10.09
N SER A 116 -27.71 12.54 -10.09
CA SER A 116 -28.74 12.43 -9.04
C SER A 116 -28.46 11.32 -8.02
N LEU A 117 -27.42 10.51 -8.21
CA LEU A 117 -27.12 9.37 -7.35
C LEU A 117 -26.65 9.86 -5.98
N GLU A 118 -27.41 9.50 -4.94
CA GLU A 118 -27.19 9.90 -3.55
C GLU A 118 -26.79 8.70 -2.68
N GLU A 119 -27.39 7.53 -2.94
CA GLU A 119 -27.19 6.32 -2.12
C GLU A 119 -26.60 5.16 -2.94
N LEU A 120 -25.48 4.63 -2.45
CA LEU A 120 -24.85 3.42 -2.98
C LEU A 120 -24.63 2.40 -1.84
N GLY A 121 -25.41 1.32 -1.86
CA GLY A 121 -25.37 0.29 -0.82
C GLY A 121 -24.17 -0.65 -0.92
N GLY A 122 -23.61 -0.82 -2.11
CA GLY A 122 -22.45 -1.68 -2.37
C GLY A 122 -21.17 -0.92 -2.73
N SER A 123 -20.34 -1.54 -3.58
CA SER A 123 -19.06 -0.98 -4.02
C SER A 123 -19.23 -0.02 -5.20
N LEU A 124 -18.38 1.00 -5.28
CA LEU A 124 -18.20 1.83 -6.47
C LEU A 124 -16.98 1.33 -7.25
N ILE A 125 -17.19 0.82 -8.46
CA ILE A 125 -16.14 0.23 -9.30
C ILE A 125 -16.11 0.94 -10.64
N VAL A 126 -15.11 1.79 -10.86
CA VAL A 126 -14.86 2.51 -12.12
C VAL A 126 -13.53 2.03 -12.69
N GLU A 127 -13.58 1.13 -13.67
CA GLU A 127 -12.38 0.47 -14.15
C GLU A 127 -12.26 0.39 -15.68
N ARG A 128 -11.07 0.68 -16.23
CA ARG A 128 -10.80 0.52 -17.67
C ARG A 128 -11.75 1.31 -18.58
N ASN A 129 -12.13 2.53 -18.18
CA ASN A 129 -12.84 3.49 -19.05
C ASN A 129 -11.80 4.48 -19.59
N ASP A 130 -11.17 4.11 -20.72
CA ASP A 130 -9.95 4.77 -21.20
C ASP A 130 -10.15 6.25 -21.57
N ALA A 131 -11.36 6.67 -21.97
CA ALA A 131 -11.71 8.05 -22.28
C ALA A 131 -12.17 8.89 -21.09
N LEU A 132 -12.45 8.27 -19.93
CA LEU A 132 -13.04 8.94 -18.78
C LEU A 132 -12.07 9.96 -18.19
N VAL A 133 -12.51 11.22 -18.02
CA VAL A 133 -11.63 12.33 -17.59
C VAL A 133 -11.81 12.76 -16.14
N ASP A 134 -13.03 12.63 -15.59
CA ASP A 134 -13.37 12.94 -14.20
C ASP A 134 -14.57 12.11 -13.70
N LEU A 135 -14.98 12.31 -12.44
CA LEU A 135 -16.09 11.60 -11.78
C LEU A 135 -17.23 12.53 -11.38
N LYS A 136 -17.38 13.71 -12.00
CA LYS A 136 -18.31 14.77 -11.55
C LYS A 136 -19.78 14.37 -11.52
N GLY A 137 -20.13 13.28 -12.20
CA GLY A 137 -21.43 12.65 -12.06
C GLY A 137 -21.77 12.22 -10.65
N LEU A 138 -20.79 11.96 -9.80
CA LEU A 138 -20.98 11.35 -8.48
C LEU A 138 -21.09 12.34 -7.32
N ARG A 139 -21.18 13.65 -7.61
CA ARG A 139 -21.10 14.76 -6.63
C ARG A 139 -22.02 14.69 -5.41
N ARG A 140 -23.04 13.84 -5.42
CA ARG A 140 -24.04 13.74 -4.35
C ARG A 140 -23.84 12.51 -3.46
N ILE A 141 -22.98 11.55 -3.84
CA ILE A 141 -22.73 10.38 -3.00
C ILE A 141 -21.95 10.80 -1.76
N SER A 142 -22.45 10.42 -0.59
CA SER A 142 -21.76 10.64 0.70
C SER A 142 -21.24 9.36 1.33
N ARG A 143 -21.72 8.21 0.87
CA ARG A 143 -21.35 6.90 1.40
C ARG A 143 -21.25 5.84 0.30
N VAL A 144 -20.27 4.96 0.45
CA VAL A 144 -20.13 3.72 -0.31
C VAL A 144 -20.18 2.57 0.68
N GLY A 145 -21.22 1.73 0.62
CA GLY A 145 -21.39 0.61 1.56
C GLY A 145 -20.41 -0.56 1.34
N GLY A 146 -19.64 -0.53 0.26
CA GLY A 146 -18.55 -1.47 -0.03
C GLY A 146 -17.21 -0.76 -0.25
N SER A 147 -16.45 -1.22 -1.25
CA SER A 147 -15.15 -0.64 -1.61
C SER A 147 -15.26 0.44 -2.68
N LEU A 148 -14.34 1.41 -2.67
CA LEU A 148 -14.12 2.35 -3.76
C LEU A 148 -12.96 1.85 -4.62
N ARG A 149 -13.21 1.53 -5.89
CA ARG A 149 -12.21 1.07 -6.85
C ARG A 149 -12.20 1.98 -8.07
N ILE A 150 -11.13 2.74 -8.24
CA ILE A 150 -10.89 3.60 -9.39
C ILE A 150 -9.61 3.10 -10.05
N GLN A 151 -9.75 2.26 -11.09
CA GLN A 151 -8.58 1.55 -11.63
C GLN A 151 -8.45 1.61 -13.15
N PHE A 152 -7.22 1.78 -13.64
CA PHE A 152 -6.89 1.67 -15.06
C PHE A 152 -7.70 2.61 -15.98
N ASN A 153 -8.13 3.78 -15.50
CA ASN A 153 -8.76 4.80 -16.33
C ASN A 153 -7.67 5.75 -16.85
N ARG A 154 -7.19 5.51 -18.08
CA ARG A 154 -5.94 6.11 -18.58
C ARG A 154 -5.98 7.64 -18.66
N ARG A 155 -7.11 8.22 -19.07
CA ARG A 155 -7.31 9.67 -19.20
C ARG A 155 -7.87 10.35 -17.95
N LEU A 156 -8.17 9.59 -16.90
CA LEU A 156 -8.72 10.14 -15.67
C LEU A 156 -7.67 11.04 -15.01
N ALA A 157 -7.89 12.34 -15.10
CA ALA A 157 -6.96 13.36 -14.62
C ALA A 157 -7.33 13.87 -13.22
N HIS A 158 -8.61 13.76 -12.87
CA HIS A 158 -9.21 14.25 -11.64
C HIS A 158 -10.21 13.22 -11.10
N ILE A 159 -10.39 13.18 -9.78
CA ILE A 159 -11.48 12.44 -9.14
C ILE A 159 -12.52 13.40 -8.52
N ASP A 160 -12.59 14.63 -9.06
CA ASP A 160 -13.66 15.59 -8.81
C ASP A 160 -15.01 14.89 -8.94
N GLY A 161 -15.92 15.19 -8.02
CA GLY A 161 -17.20 14.51 -7.86
C GLY A 161 -17.29 13.58 -6.67
N LEU A 162 -16.21 13.36 -5.93
CA LEU A 162 -16.23 12.56 -4.70
C LEU A 162 -16.18 13.42 -3.43
N GLU A 163 -16.24 14.75 -3.53
CA GLU A 163 -15.92 15.69 -2.44
C GLU A 163 -16.82 15.53 -1.20
N ARG A 164 -18.02 14.95 -1.38
CA ARG A 164 -18.99 14.69 -0.29
C ARG A 164 -18.84 13.30 0.34
N LEU A 165 -17.96 12.46 -0.20
CA LEU A 165 -17.77 11.09 0.26
C LEU A 165 -17.07 11.10 1.62
N GLU A 166 -17.81 10.71 2.66
CA GLU A 166 -17.35 10.73 4.05
C GLU A 166 -17.10 9.32 4.60
N ALA A 167 -17.85 8.33 4.10
CA ALA A 167 -17.83 6.96 4.61
C ALA A 167 -17.66 5.92 3.51
N ILE A 168 -16.66 5.05 3.69
CA ILE A 168 -16.40 3.87 2.86
C ILE A 168 -16.20 2.70 3.80
N GLU A 169 -17.09 1.71 3.71
CA GLU A 169 -17.05 0.53 4.59
C GLU A 169 -15.92 -0.44 4.22
N GLY A 170 -15.57 -0.50 2.94
CA GLY A 170 -14.50 -1.32 2.40
C GLY A 170 -13.16 -0.58 2.23
N GLN A 171 -12.38 -1.08 1.27
CA GLN A 171 -11.08 -0.50 0.91
C GLN A 171 -11.20 0.57 -0.19
N VAL A 172 -10.22 1.47 -0.25
CA VAL A 172 -10.05 2.46 -1.31
C VAL A 172 -8.87 2.06 -2.19
N LEU A 173 -9.13 1.77 -3.46
CA LEU A 173 -8.12 1.38 -4.44
C LEU A 173 -8.10 2.38 -5.60
N VAL A 174 -7.10 3.25 -5.62
CA VAL A 174 -6.81 4.18 -6.72
C VAL A 174 -5.58 3.65 -7.46
N VAL A 175 -5.80 2.88 -8.53
CA VAL A 175 -4.72 2.07 -9.14
C VAL A 175 -4.60 2.25 -10.65
N GLY A 176 -3.45 2.68 -11.13
CA GLY A 176 -3.16 2.68 -12.57
C GLY A 176 -3.89 3.76 -13.37
N ASN A 177 -4.27 4.87 -12.74
CA ASN A 177 -4.84 6.04 -13.42
C ASN A 177 -3.68 6.95 -13.86
N GLY A 178 -3.16 6.70 -15.07
CA GLY A 178 -1.89 7.27 -15.54
C GLY A 178 -1.84 8.79 -15.61
N SER A 179 -2.99 9.44 -15.78
CA SER A 179 -3.11 10.92 -15.90
C SER A 179 -3.49 11.61 -14.59
N LEU A 180 -3.83 10.86 -13.53
CA LEU A 180 -4.34 11.41 -12.28
C LEU A 180 -3.22 12.17 -11.56
N LYS A 181 -3.46 13.46 -11.26
CA LYS A 181 -2.44 14.35 -10.68
C LYS A 181 -2.53 14.53 -9.17
N SER A 182 -3.73 14.40 -8.61
CA SER A 182 -3.98 14.54 -7.18
C SER A 182 -5.13 13.64 -6.73
N LEU A 183 -5.34 13.53 -5.42
CA LEU A 183 -6.50 12.88 -4.83
C LEU A 183 -7.58 13.88 -4.36
N VAL A 184 -7.49 15.15 -4.81
CA VAL A 184 -8.55 16.15 -4.60
C VAL A 184 -9.86 15.57 -5.12
N GLY A 185 -10.89 15.59 -4.28
CA GLY A 185 -12.10 14.77 -4.37
C GLY A 185 -12.28 13.82 -3.19
N LEU A 186 -11.27 13.52 -2.38
CA LEU A 186 -11.40 12.61 -1.22
C LEU A 186 -11.39 13.32 0.15
N GLU A 187 -11.62 14.63 0.17
CA GLU A 187 -11.46 15.49 1.36
C GLU A 187 -12.39 15.15 2.52
N GLY A 188 -13.52 14.51 2.23
CA GLY A 188 -14.50 14.11 3.24
C GLY A 188 -14.06 12.89 4.07
N ILE A 189 -13.09 12.11 3.58
CA ILE A 189 -12.72 10.83 4.20
C ILE A 189 -11.89 11.08 5.45
N LYS A 190 -12.49 10.74 6.60
CA LYS A 190 -11.85 10.83 7.90
C LYS A 190 -11.30 9.49 8.40
N LEU A 191 -12.09 8.43 8.25
CA LEU A 191 -11.78 7.09 8.74
C LEU A 191 -12.02 6.08 7.63
N LEU A 192 -11.08 5.16 7.43
CA LEU A 192 -11.25 4.02 6.55
C LEU A 192 -11.25 2.74 7.38
N LYS A 193 -12.36 1.99 7.33
CA LYS A 193 -12.42 0.67 7.99
C LYS A 193 -11.54 -0.36 7.26
N GLY A 194 -11.46 -0.26 5.94
CA GLY A 194 -10.57 -1.08 5.11
C GLY A 194 -9.21 -0.43 4.84
N GLY A 195 -8.52 -0.96 3.83
CA GLY A 195 -7.20 -0.47 3.41
C GLY A 195 -7.26 0.65 2.37
N LEU A 196 -6.17 1.39 2.24
CA LEU A 196 -5.93 2.41 1.23
C LEU A 196 -4.77 1.97 0.33
N ALA A 197 -5.04 1.75 -0.96
CA ALA A 197 -4.01 1.53 -1.98
C ALA A 197 -4.04 2.64 -3.03
N ILE A 198 -2.92 3.35 -3.14
CA ILE A 198 -2.64 4.34 -4.17
C ILE A 198 -1.45 3.82 -4.94
N GLU A 199 -1.71 3.19 -6.09
CA GLU A 199 -0.67 2.46 -6.81
C GLU A 199 -0.62 2.80 -8.30
N ARG A 200 0.58 2.88 -8.86
CA ARG A 200 0.80 3.00 -10.32
C ARG A 200 0.11 4.23 -10.96
N ASN A 201 -0.15 5.30 -10.20
CA ASN A 201 -0.65 6.57 -10.75
C ASN A 201 0.55 7.45 -11.13
N ARG A 202 1.06 7.26 -12.35
CA ARG A 202 2.37 7.80 -12.76
C ARG A 202 2.47 9.32 -12.73
N ALA A 203 1.36 10.04 -12.94
CA ALA A 203 1.30 11.50 -12.91
C ALA A 203 0.93 12.07 -11.52
N LEU A 204 0.70 11.22 -10.51
CA LEU A 204 0.24 11.66 -9.19
C LEU A 204 1.36 12.41 -8.47
N GLN A 205 1.14 13.70 -8.20
CA GLN A 205 2.11 14.60 -7.59
C GLN A 205 1.88 14.80 -6.09
N THR A 206 0.64 14.61 -5.62
CA THR A 206 0.25 14.88 -4.24
C THR A 206 -0.90 13.97 -3.81
N LEU A 207 -1.00 13.70 -2.51
CA LEU A 207 -2.13 13.01 -1.90
C LEU A 207 -3.17 14.01 -1.35
N GLY A 208 -3.13 15.26 -1.82
CA GLY A 208 -3.81 16.44 -1.27
C GLY A 208 -5.34 16.43 -1.06
N GLY A 209 -6.03 15.31 -1.29
CA GLY A 209 -7.41 15.11 -0.84
C GLY A 209 -7.54 14.31 0.46
N LEU A 210 -6.46 13.77 1.04
CA LEU A 210 -6.55 12.92 2.23
C LEU A 210 -6.31 13.66 3.55
N ARG A 211 -6.32 15.01 3.55
CA ARG A 211 -5.86 15.86 4.66
C ARG A 211 -6.62 15.69 5.98
N ARG A 212 -7.77 14.99 5.95
CA ARG A 212 -8.59 14.68 7.12
C ARG A 212 -8.51 13.21 7.54
N LEU A 213 -7.76 12.38 6.82
CA LEU A 213 -7.64 10.96 7.09
C LEU A 213 -6.84 10.77 8.38
N GLU A 214 -7.51 10.29 9.41
CA GLU A 214 -6.93 10.04 10.74
C GLU A 214 -6.57 8.56 10.95
N ASP A 215 -7.32 7.65 10.34
CA ASP A 215 -7.23 6.21 10.63
C ASP A 215 -7.45 5.34 9.40
N VAL A 216 -6.58 4.33 9.23
CA VAL A 216 -6.73 3.26 8.26
C VAL A 216 -6.79 1.90 8.96
N GLY A 217 -7.91 1.21 8.83
CA GLY A 217 -8.26 -0.01 9.56
C GLY A 217 -7.61 -1.30 9.04
N ASP A 218 -6.95 -1.28 7.89
CA ASP A 218 -6.20 -2.42 7.35
C ASP A 218 -4.80 -1.99 6.87
N PHE A 219 -4.57 -1.74 5.58
CA PHE A 219 -3.24 -1.40 5.06
C PHE A 219 -3.17 0.00 4.46
N LEU A 220 -1.98 0.60 4.45
CA LEU A 220 -1.64 1.76 3.63
C LEU A 220 -0.60 1.35 2.59
N ARG A 221 -0.93 1.45 1.30
CA ARG A 221 -0.02 1.12 0.18
C ARG A 221 0.14 2.31 -0.73
N ILE A 222 1.35 2.83 -0.80
CA ILE A 222 1.74 3.91 -1.70
C ILE A 222 2.85 3.37 -2.59
N LYS A 223 2.48 2.88 -3.78
CA LYS A 223 3.41 2.14 -4.63
C LYS A 223 3.47 2.66 -6.06
N ARG A 224 4.69 2.81 -6.59
CA ARG A 224 4.91 3.12 -8.02
C ARG A 224 4.19 4.39 -8.51
N ASN A 225 4.06 5.41 -7.66
CA ASN A 225 3.58 6.74 -8.03
C ASN A 225 4.78 7.63 -8.37
N ARG A 226 5.28 7.49 -9.60
CA ARG A 226 6.61 8.00 -10.02
C ARG A 226 6.77 9.53 -9.99
N ALA A 227 5.67 10.29 -9.91
CA ALA A 227 5.70 11.75 -9.82
C ALA A 227 5.54 12.29 -8.39
N LEU A 228 5.29 11.40 -7.41
CA LEU A 228 5.05 11.78 -6.02
C LEU A 228 6.39 12.12 -5.36
N VAL A 229 6.50 13.32 -4.77
CA VAL A 229 7.73 13.83 -4.14
C VAL A 229 7.71 13.69 -2.62
N GLU A 230 6.52 13.76 -2.02
CA GLU A 230 6.29 13.58 -0.58
C GLU A 230 4.90 12.99 -0.34
N LEU A 231 4.58 12.66 0.91
CA LEU A 231 3.29 12.10 1.32
C LEU A 231 2.31 13.17 1.82
N ALA A 232 2.49 14.42 1.38
CA ALA A 232 1.62 15.54 1.72
C ALA A 232 0.17 15.24 1.35
N GLY A 233 -0.73 15.49 2.31
CA GLY A 233 -2.10 15.00 2.35
C GLY A 233 -2.35 13.99 3.45
N LEU A 234 -1.35 13.42 4.12
CA LEU A 234 -1.55 12.45 5.22
C LEU A 234 -1.29 13.02 6.61
N GLU A 235 -1.22 14.35 6.75
CA GLU A 235 -0.71 15.02 7.96
C GLU A 235 -1.49 14.71 9.25
N GLN A 236 -2.74 14.25 9.13
CA GLN A 236 -3.58 13.87 10.26
C GLN A 236 -3.60 12.37 10.53
N LEU A 237 -2.90 11.54 9.74
CA LEU A 237 -2.94 10.10 9.88
C LEU A 237 -2.20 9.67 11.15
N GLU A 238 -2.95 9.18 12.14
CA GLU A 238 -2.44 8.78 13.45
C GLU A 238 -2.15 7.28 13.53
N ARG A 239 -2.93 6.47 12.81
CA ARG A 239 -2.90 5.00 12.93
C ARG A 239 -3.13 4.28 11.61
N VAL A 240 -2.32 3.23 11.40
CA VAL A 240 -2.59 2.18 10.42
C VAL A 240 -2.62 0.84 11.14
N ALA A 241 -3.75 0.12 11.10
CA ALA A 241 -3.94 -1.12 11.85
C ALA A 241 -3.04 -2.27 11.37
N GLY A 242 -2.73 -2.29 10.07
CA GLY A 242 -1.93 -3.31 9.41
C GLY A 242 -0.70 -2.70 8.76
N ASN A 243 -0.40 -3.11 7.53
CA ASN A 243 0.89 -2.84 6.89
C ASN A 243 0.95 -1.46 6.23
N VAL A 244 2.08 -0.77 6.39
CA VAL A 244 2.42 0.45 5.65
C VAL A 244 3.51 0.13 4.63
N LEU A 245 3.20 0.25 3.34
CA LEU A 245 4.11 -0.09 2.24
C LEU A 245 4.33 1.14 1.35
N VAL A 246 5.53 1.71 1.41
CA VAL A 246 6.00 2.82 0.56
C VAL A 246 7.05 2.29 -0.40
N ILE A 247 6.63 1.90 -1.61
CA ILE A 247 7.48 1.10 -2.51
C ILE A 247 7.55 1.64 -3.93
N GLY A 248 8.76 1.85 -4.45
CA GLY A 248 8.95 2.13 -5.88
C GLY A 248 8.50 3.53 -6.30
N ASN A 249 8.45 4.50 -5.38
CA ASN A 249 8.11 5.89 -5.69
C ASN A 249 9.41 6.65 -6.00
N SER A 250 9.87 6.54 -7.25
CA SER A 250 11.21 6.96 -7.68
C SER A 250 11.56 8.45 -7.52
N ARG A 251 10.57 9.32 -7.26
CA ARG A 251 10.77 10.75 -6.98
C ARG A 251 10.47 11.14 -5.54
N LEU A 252 10.09 10.18 -4.70
CA LEU A 252 9.75 10.44 -3.31
C LEU A 252 11.02 10.76 -2.55
N GLU A 253 11.14 11.99 -2.09
CA GLU A 253 12.33 12.51 -1.39
C GLU A 253 12.20 12.37 0.13
N ARG A 254 10.97 12.45 0.65
CA ARG A 254 10.68 12.44 2.10
C ARG A 254 9.35 11.73 2.39
N LEU A 255 9.20 11.25 3.62
CA LEU A 255 7.94 10.70 4.15
C LEU A 255 7.07 11.77 4.85
N THR A 256 7.39 13.05 4.65
CA THR A 256 6.62 14.20 5.15
C THR A 256 5.15 14.02 4.78
N GLY A 257 4.28 14.17 5.77
CA GLY A 257 2.90 13.74 5.73
C GLY A 257 2.58 12.72 6.82
N LEU A 258 3.50 11.82 7.16
CA LEU A 258 3.23 10.80 8.21
C LEU A 258 3.48 11.28 9.64
N GLY A 259 3.66 12.58 9.86
CA GLY A 259 4.22 13.14 11.11
C GLY A 259 3.46 12.80 12.39
N ASN A 260 2.17 12.49 12.30
CA ASN A 260 1.33 12.10 13.44
C ASN A 260 1.18 10.58 13.59
N LEU A 261 1.76 9.77 12.69
CA LEU A 261 1.62 8.33 12.69
C LEU A 261 2.40 7.73 13.85
N SER A 262 1.70 7.46 14.95
CA SER A 262 2.30 6.97 16.20
C SER A 262 2.48 5.45 16.22
N ARG A 263 1.62 4.71 15.50
CA ARG A 263 1.61 3.25 15.54
C ARG A 263 1.28 2.62 14.19
N ILE A 264 2.07 1.60 13.85
CA ILE A 264 1.82 0.70 12.73
C ILE A 264 1.54 -0.68 13.34
N GLY A 265 0.31 -1.19 13.19
CA GLY A 265 -0.05 -2.48 13.78
C GLY A 265 0.52 -3.69 13.03
N GLY A 266 0.85 -3.54 11.74
CA GLY A 266 1.57 -4.54 10.95
C GLY A 266 3.03 -4.14 10.69
N SER A 267 3.53 -4.47 9.48
CA SER A 267 4.89 -4.18 9.03
C SER A 267 4.98 -2.82 8.32
N LEU A 268 6.12 -2.14 8.48
CA LEU A 268 6.54 -0.99 7.67
C LEU A 268 7.57 -1.44 6.64
N ARG A 269 7.30 -1.18 5.36
CA ARG A 269 8.26 -1.41 4.27
C ARG A 269 8.50 -0.13 3.47
N VAL A 270 9.74 0.34 3.50
CA VAL A 270 10.23 1.49 2.71
C VAL A 270 11.27 0.96 1.75
N GLU A 271 10.89 0.82 0.47
CA GLU A 271 11.72 0.12 -0.51
C GLU A 271 11.72 0.77 -1.90
N GLN A 272 12.87 0.74 -2.57
CA GLN A 272 12.99 1.19 -3.97
C GLN A 272 12.50 2.63 -4.18
N ASN A 273 12.73 3.52 -3.20
CA ASN A 273 12.47 4.95 -3.35
C ASN A 273 13.81 5.64 -3.62
N ASP A 274 14.25 5.62 -4.87
CA ASP A 274 15.61 6.00 -5.29
C ASP A 274 15.99 7.46 -4.99
N ALA A 275 15.02 8.34 -4.77
CA ALA A 275 15.23 9.74 -4.41
C ALA A 275 15.10 10.02 -2.90
N LEU A 276 14.81 9.00 -2.08
CA LEU A 276 14.47 9.17 -0.67
C LEU A 276 15.72 9.54 0.14
N VAL A 277 15.81 10.81 0.52
CA VAL A 277 16.94 11.36 1.29
C VAL A 277 16.70 11.37 2.80
N SER A 278 15.46 11.11 3.24
CA SER A 278 15.12 11.13 4.68
C SER A 278 13.85 10.36 4.98
N LEU A 279 13.82 9.73 6.17
CA LEU A 279 12.62 9.13 6.76
C LEU A 279 11.82 10.13 7.62
N ALA A 280 12.17 11.42 7.57
CA ALA A 280 11.42 12.47 8.24
C ALA A 280 9.93 12.37 7.91
N GLY A 281 9.11 12.42 8.95
CA GLY A 281 7.71 12.05 8.91
C GLY A 281 7.38 10.84 9.77
N LEU A 282 8.34 10.05 10.23
CA LEU A 282 8.08 8.91 11.12
C LEU A 282 8.53 9.14 12.58
N ALA A 283 8.82 10.39 12.95
CA ALA A 283 9.48 10.71 14.22
C ALA A 283 8.63 10.35 15.45
N GLU A 284 7.30 10.38 15.30
CA GLU A 284 6.35 10.01 16.35
C GLU A 284 6.01 8.51 16.36
N CYS A 285 6.49 7.73 15.38
CA CYS A 285 6.19 6.29 15.33
C CYS A 285 6.94 5.54 16.43
N GLU A 286 6.22 5.11 17.47
CA GLU A 286 6.79 4.48 18.66
C GLU A 286 6.96 2.97 18.51
N SER A 287 6.07 2.32 17.73
CA SER A 287 6.06 0.86 17.61
C SER A 287 5.57 0.36 16.25
N ILE A 288 6.18 -0.75 15.82
CA ILE A 288 5.80 -1.53 14.64
C ILE A 288 5.45 -2.95 15.11
N GLY A 289 4.19 -3.36 14.89
CA GLY A 289 3.67 -4.66 15.33
C GLY A 289 4.13 -5.85 14.49
N GLY A 290 4.68 -5.60 13.30
CA GLY A 290 5.34 -6.59 12.45
C GLY A 290 6.80 -6.23 12.18
N ASP A 291 7.19 -6.31 10.92
CA ASP A 291 8.57 -6.10 10.48
C ASP A 291 8.84 -4.65 10.05
N LEU A 292 10.08 -4.19 10.23
CA LEU A 292 10.61 -2.98 9.62
C LEU A 292 11.60 -3.35 8.51
N LEU A 293 11.23 -3.08 7.26
CA LEU A 293 12.06 -3.32 6.08
C LEU A 293 12.45 -1.99 5.44
N ILE A 294 13.75 -1.68 5.43
CA ILE A 294 14.33 -0.52 4.77
C ILE A 294 15.33 -1.03 3.74
N GLN A 295 14.91 -1.06 2.47
CA GLN A 295 15.66 -1.76 1.44
C GLN A 295 15.80 -0.95 0.15
N THR A 296 17.01 -0.92 -0.42
CA THR A 296 17.23 -0.33 -1.76
C THR A 296 16.71 1.11 -1.85
N ASN A 297 16.99 1.95 -0.85
CA ASN A 297 16.83 3.40 -0.92
C ASN A 297 18.22 3.99 -1.12
N SER A 298 18.63 4.12 -2.39
CA SER A 298 20.02 4.25 -2.80
C SER A 298 20.73 5.52 -2.32
N VAL A 299 19.98 6.59 -2.03
CA VAL A 299 20.48 7.90 -1.60
C VAL A 299 20.21 8.23 -0.13
N LEU A 300 19.60 7.31 0.62
CA LEU A 300 19.27 7.52 2.03
C LEU A 300 20.56 7.49 2.89
N PRO A 301 20.94 8.59 3.57
CA PRO A 301 22.22 8.68 4.28
C PRO A 301 22.21 8.08 5.69
N ASP A 302 21.06 8.09 6.35
CA ASP A 302 20.86 7.59 7.71
C ASP A 302 19.37 7.24 7.92
N LEU A 303 19.00 6.85 9.13
CA LEU A 303 17.62 6.52 9.50
C LEU A 303 16.97 7.63 10.34
N GLU A 304 17.49 8.86 10.28
CA GLU A 304 16.89 9.99 10.99
C GLU A 304 15.46 10.20 10.52
N GLY A 305 14.59 10.44 11.50
CA GLY A 305 13.14 10.35 11.32
C GLY A 305 12.52 9.10 11.95
N LEU A 306 13.30 8.11 12.40
CA LEU A 306 12.79 7.00 13.24
C LEU A 306 13.01 7.22 14.75
N GLY A 307 13.24 8.47 15.17
CA GLY A 307 13.65 8.83 16.54
C GLY A 307 12.69 8.40 17.66
N GLY A 308 11.41 8.22 17.37
CA GLY A 308 10.41 7.73 18.33
C GLY A 308 10.41 6.21 18.51
N LEU A 309 10.97 5.45 17.57
CA LEU A 309 10.77 4.01 17.47
C LEU A 309 11.49 3.27 18.61
N ALA A 310 10.69 2.72 19.52
CA ALA A 310 11.19 1.98 20.68
C ALA A 310 11.15 0.46 20.46
N ARG A 311 10.18 -0.03 19.67
CA ARG A 311 9.91 -1.48 19.57
C ARG A 311 9.54 -1.93 18.16
N ILE A 312 10.13 -3.05 17.75
CA ILE A 312 9.74 -3.81 16.56
C ILE A 312 9.42 -5.23 17.03
N GLU A 313 8.18 -5.69 16.83
CA GLU A 313 7.78 -7.03 17.26
C GLU A 313 8.26 -8.13 16.30
N GLY A 314 8.48 -7.79 15.03
CA GLY A 314 9.03 -8.68 14.01
C GLY A 314 10.51 -8.43 13.70
N ILE A 315 10.86 -8.55 12.42
CA ILE A 315 12.22 -8.43 11.89
C ILE A 315 12.59 -6.96 11.65
N LEU A 316 13.83 -6.57 11.96
CA LEU A 316 14.46 -5.36 11.46
C LEU A 316 15.42 -5.72 10.32
N LEU A 317 15.09 -5.34 9.10
CA LEU A 317 15.85 -5.62 7.89
C LEU A 317 16.28 -4.32 7.20
N ILE A 318 17.59 -4.10 7.12
CA ILE A 318 18.22 -2.93 6.51
C ILE A 318 19.18 -3.43 5.43
N ILE A 319 18.74 -3.40 4.16
CA ILE A 319 19.45 -4.08 3.08
C ILE A 319 19.69 -3.19 1.86
N GLY A 320 20.92 -3.14 1.36
CA GLY A 320 21.23 -2.56 0.06
C GLY A 320 20.92 -1.06 -0.04
N ASN A 321 21.05 -0.30 1.06
CA ASN A 321 20.94 1.16 1.04
C ASN A 321 22.35 1.72 0.83
N SER A 322 22.74 1.90 -0.44
CA SER A 322 24.13 2.15 -0.84
C SER A 322 24.77 3.41 -0.26
N ALA A 323 23.98 4.45 0.04
CA ALA A 323 24.47 5.69 0.64
C ALA A 323 24.35 5.74 2.17
N LEU A 324 23.81 4.70 2.81
CA LEU A 324 23.56 4.68 4.25
C LEU A 324 24.89 4.64 5.01
N GLN A 325 25.19 5.70 5.77
CA GLN A 325 26.44 5.87 6.52
C GLN A 325 26.30 5.52 8.00
N SER A 326 25.09 5.60 8.57
CA SER A 326 24.82 5.24 9.95
C SER A 326 23.39 4.75 10.15
N LEU A 327 23.12 4.13 11.30
CA LEU A 327 21.77 3.78 11.75
C LEU A 327 21.18 4.84 12.70
N ALA A 328 21.72 6.08 12.65
CA ALA A 328 21.23 7.19 13.45
C ALA A 328 19.73 7.38 13.21
N GLY A 329 19.00 7.81 14.24
CA GLY A 329 17.54 7.74 14.27
C GLY A 329 16.98 6.57 15.08
N LEU A 330 17.66 5.42 15.21
CA LEU A 330 17.16 4.28 16.01
C LEU A 330 17.48 4.35 17.52
N HIS A 331 17.80 5.54 18.05
CA HIS A 331 18.32 5.73 19.40
C HIS A 331 17.39 5.33 20.55
N ARG A 332 16.10 5.12 20.30
CA ARG A 332 15.14 4.62 21.29
C ARG A 332 14.88 3.12 21.20
N LEU A 333 15.33 2.45 20.13
CA LEU A 333 15.03 1.05 19.87
C LEU A 333 15.71 0.16 20.91
N ASP A 334 14.92 -0.50 21.75
CA ASP A 334 15.41 -1.39 22.82
C ASP A 334 15.10 -2.88 22.58
N TYR A 335 14.19 -3.16 21.62
CA TYR A 335 13.65 -4.49 21.39
C TYR A 335 13.40 -4.78 19.90
N VAL A 336 13.93 -5.92 19.45
CA VAL A 336 13.60 -6.56 18.17
C VAL A 336 13.13 -8.00 18.45
N GLY A 337 11.85 -8.25 18.17
CA GLY A 337 11.19 -9.53 18.45
C GLY A 337 11.51 -10.65 17.45
N GLY A 338 12.11 -10.32 16.30
CA GLY A 338 12.63 -11.25 15.30
C GLY A 338 14.13 -11.06 15.04
N ASP A 339 14.51 -11.14 13.77
CA ASP A 339 15.89 -10.99 13.31
C ASP A 339 16.28 -9.51 13.18
N LEU A 340 17.56 -9.22 13.40
CA LEU A 340 18.22 -7.97 13.01
C LEU A 340 19.21 -8.27 11.88
N LEU A 341 18.89 -7.83 10.66
CA LEU A 341 19.67 -8.06 9.46
C LEU A 341 20.17 -6.73 8.88
N VAL A 342 21.47 -6.48 8.95
CA VAL A 342 22.15 -5.31 8.35
C VAL A 342 23.06 -5.83 7.24
N VAL A 343 22.58 -5.78 6.00
CA VAL A 343 23.18 -6.51 4.87
C VAL A 343 23.46 -5.58 3.70
N ASP A 344 24.66 -5.65 3.13
CA ASP A 344 25.05 -4.97 1.89
C ASP A 344 24.83 -3.45 1.90
N ASN A 345 25.03 -2.78 3.04
CA ASN A 345 25.04 -1.31 3.12
C ASN A 345 26.49 -0.81 3.01
N GLY A 346 27.03 -0.79 1.79
CA GLY A 346 28.46 -0.60 1.53
C GLY A 346 29.08 0.70 2.04
N ALA A 347 28.29 1.75 2.29
CA ALA A 347 28.76 3.02 2.87
C ALA A 347 28.63 3.10 4.40
N LEU A 348 28.08 2.07 5.06
CA LEU A 348 27.77 2.09 6.49
C LEU A 348 29.05 2.10 7.31
N LEU A 349 29.31 3.20 8.03
CA LEU A 349 30.52 3.40 8.83
C LEU A 349 30.37 2.85 10.24
N SER A 350 29.16 2.94 10.82
CA SER A 350 28.89 2.51 12.18
C SER A 350 27.44 2.06 12.37
N LEU A 351 27.20 1.30 13.45
CA LEU A 351 25.86 0.97 13.94
C LEU A 351 25.30 2.01 14.92
N ALA A 352 25.83 3.24 14.90
CA ALA A 352 25.35 4.33 15.75
C ALA A 352 23.84 4.46 15.62
N GLY A 353 23.14 4.55 16.76
CA GLY A 353 21.68 4.46 16.83
C GLY A 353 21.20 3.26 17.64
N LEU A 354 21.84 2.09 17.56
CA LEU A 354 21.37 0.87 18.24
C LEU A 354 21.77 0.77 19.73
N HIS A 355 22.24 1.85 20.35
CA HIS A 355 22.93 1.78 21.64
C HIS A 355 22.05 1.40 22.84
N ARG A 356 20.72 1.35 22.69
CA ARG A 356 19.77 0.85 23.70
C ARG A 356 19.30 -0.58 23.46
N LEU A 357 19.66 -1.16 22.32
CA LEU A 357 19.19 -2.49 21.93
C LEU A 357 19.83 -3.53 22.85
N SER A 358 19.02 -4.11 23.75
CA SER A 358 19.51 -5.03 24.78
C SER A 358 19.27 -6.50 24.42
N ARG A 359 18.28 -6.78 23.56
CA ARG A 359 17.86 -8.14 23.20
C ARG A 359 17.40 -8.24 21.76
N ILE A 360 17.82 -9.32 21.11
CA ILE A 360 17.34 -9.77 19.80
C ILE A 360 16.85 -11.21 19.99
N ARG A 361 15.59 -11.51 19.63
CA ARG A 361 15.04 -12.87 19.76
C ARG A 361 15.44 -13.79 18.61
N GLY A 362 15.67 -13.23 17.43
CA GLY A 362 16.09 -13.98 16.25
C GLY A 362 17.60 -13.97 16.04
N VAL A 363 17.98 -13.87 14.78
CA VAL A 363 19.35 -13.78 14.28
C VAL A 363 19.85 -12.34 14.30
N LEU A 364 21.08 -12.14 14.74
CA LEU A 364 21.85 -10.94 14.39
C LEU A 364 22.77 -11.27 13.20
N SER A 365 22.53 -10.66 12.05
CA SER A 365 23.37 -10.78 10.86
C SER A 365 23.90 -9.42 10.42
N ILE A 366 25.22 -9.28 10.43
CA ILE A 366 25.94 -8.11 9.92
C ILE A 366 26.81 -8.61 8.78
N PHE A 367 26.34 -8.38 7.55
CA PHE A 367 26.91 -8.99 6.34
C PHE A 367 27.23 -7.95 5.28
N GLY A 368 28.42 -7.98 4.69
CA GLY A 368 28.70 -7.20 3.48
C GLY A 368 28.69 -5.67 3.67
N ASN A 369 28.87 -5.17 4.89
CA ASN A 369 28.97 -3.73 5.16
C ASN A 369 30.44 -3.32 5.08
N SER A 370 30.97 -3.17 3.86
CA SER A 370 32.41 -3.06 3.60
C SER A 370 33.08 -1.82 4.22
N ALA A 371 32.33 -0.76 4.52
CA ALA A 371 32.85 0.44 5.19
C ALA A 371 32.79 0.42 6.73
N LEU A 372 32.13 -0.58 7.33
CA LEU A 372 31.85 -0.63 8.76
C LEU A 372 33.15 -0.83 9.55
N THR A 373 33.44 0.04 10.51
CA THR A 373 34.71 0.01 11.27
C THR A 373 34.59 -0.68 12.62
N ASP A 374 33.43 -0.60 13.27
CA ASP A 374 33.22 -1.15 14.61
C ASP A 374 31.75 -1.48 14.88
N LEU A 375 31.51 -2.18 15.99
CA LEU A 375 30.17 -2.53 16.46
C LEU A 375 29.72 -1.75 17.72
N LEU A 376 30.33 -0.60 18.05
CA LEU A 376 30.05 0.12 19.31
C LEU A 376 28.58 0.53 19.49
N GLY A 377 27.83 0.62 18.39
CA GLY A 377 26.38 0.77 18.42
C GLY A 377 25.64 -0.34 19.18
N LEU A 378 26.23 -1.51 19.39
CA LEU A 378 25.62 -2.65 20.09
C LEU A 378 26.07 -2.80 21.55
N ARG A 379 26.70 -1.78 22.14
CA ARG A 379 27.32 -1.82 23.48
C ARG A 379 26.41 -2.17 24.67
N GLU A 380 25.09 -2.20 24.50
CA GLU A 380 24.13 -2.62 25.53
C GLU A 380 23.50 -3.99 25.23
N LEU A 381 23.85 -4.62 24.11
CA LEU A 381 23.30 -5.90 23.69
C LEU A 381 23.78 -6.99 24.65
N ARG A 382 22.85 -7.69 25.29
CA ARG A 382 23.12 -8.76 26.25
C ARG A 382 22.76 -10.13 25.72
N THR A 383 21.71 -10.22 24.91
CA THR A 383 21.16 -11.52 24.50
C THR A 383 20.77 -11.53 23.03
N ILE A 384 21.22 -12.58 22.35
CA ILE A 384 20.74 -13.02 21.03
C ILE A 384 20.18 -14.44 21.22
N GLU A 385 18.88 -14.65 21.03
CA GLU A 385 18.30 -15.99 21.24
C GLU A 385 18.52 -16.93 20.04
N GLY A 386 18.75 -16.38 18.85
CA GLY A 386 19.11 -17.12 17.64
C GLY A 386 20.61 -17.10 17.37
N HIS A 387 20.97 -16.83 16.12
CA HIS A 387 22.34 -16.91 15.61
C HIS A 387 23.07 -15.57 15.63
N LEU A 388 24.39 -15.60 15.77
CA LEU A 388 25.27 -14.45 15.58
C LEU A 388 26.15 -14.65 14.34
N PHE A 389 25.95 -13.82 13.33
CA PHE A 389 26.70 -13.84 12.08
C PHE A 389 27.32 -12.47 11.80
N ILE A 390 28.66 -12.40 11.76
CA ILE A 390 29.41 -11.20 11.39
C ILE A 390 30.35 -11.59 10.26
N GLN A 391 30.00 -11.22 9.02
CA GLN A 391 30.68 -11.74 7.85
C GLN A 391 30.90 -10.68 6.76
N PHE A 392 32.03 -10.77 6.06
CA PHE A 392 32.33 -9.91 4.90
C PHE A 392 32.26 -8.40 5.19
N ASN A 393 32.62 -7.99 6.41
CA ASN A 393 32.76 -6.56 6.75
C ASN A 393 34.25 -6.19 6.67
N GLU A 394 34.73 -5.87 5.47
CA GLU A 394 36.17 -5.80 5.17
C GLU A 394 36.95 -4.80 6.04
N LYS A 395 36.35 -3.64 6.36
CA LYS A 395 36.97 -2.61 7.21
C LYS A 395 36.71 -2.76 8.71
N LEU A 396 36.00 -3.81 9.14
CA LEU A 396 35.68 -4.00 10.55
C LEU A 396 36.96 -4.26 11.34
N GLN A 397 37.29 -3.37 12.26
CA GLN A 397 38.50 -3.41 13.07
C GLN A 397 38.26 -3.90 14.49
N SER A 398 37.02 -3.77 15.00
CA SER A 398 36.69 -4.18 16.35
C SER A 398 35.24 -4.63 16.51
N ILE A 399 35.03 -5.62 17.38
CA ILE A 399 33.72 -6.08 17.86
C ILE A 399 33.52 -5.74 19.34
N ALA A 400 34.26 -4.78 19.90
CA ALA A 400 34.21 -4.40 21.32
C ALA A 400 32.82 -3.93 21.76
N GLY A 401 31.97 -3.50 20.82
CA GLY A 401 30.56 -3.26 21.09
C GLY A 401 29.77 -4.48 21.54
N LEU A 402 30.30 -5.70 21.41
CA LEU A 402 29.71 -6.92 21.96
C LEU A 402 30.27 -7.30 23.34
N ALA A 403 30.98 -6.39 24.03
CA ALA A 403 31.57 -6.66 25.33
C ALA A 403 30.53 -7.08 26.40
N THR A 404 29.30 -6.60 26.31
CA THR A 404 28.18 -6.92 27.22
C THR A 404 27.38 -8.15 26.81
N LEU A 405 27.71 -8.77 25.68
CA LEU A 405 26.96 -9.93 25.18
C LEU A 405 27.21 -11.13 26.10
N GLU A 406 26.14 -11.59 26.74
CA GLU A 406 26.13 -12.68 27.73
C GLU A 406 25.69 -14.00 27.10
N ARG A 407 24.75 -13.97 26.15
CA ARG A 407 24.13 -15.18 25.58
C ARG A 407 23.93 -15.09 24.07
N VAL A 408 24.33 -16.17 23.38
CA VAL A 408 23.93 -16.50 22.00
C VAL A 408 23.25 -17.87 22.05
N GLY A 409 22.07 -18.04 21.48
CA GLY A 409 21.32 -19.29 21.58
C GLY A 409 21.66 -20.33 20.50
N GLY A 410 22.12 -19.88 19.33
CA GLY A 410 22.43 -20.73 18.17
C GLY A 410 23.89 -20.65 17.73
N ARG A 411 24.15 -20.98 16.47
CA ARG A 411 25.46 -20.83 15.82
C ARG A 411 26.06 -19.42 15.93
N LEU A 412 27.38 -19.38 16.08
CA LEU A 412 28.21 -18.17 16.04
C LEU A 412 29.21 -18.29 14.90
N ALA A 413 29.16 -17.37 13.93
CA ALA A 413 30.15 -17.29 12.86
C ALA A 413 30.68 -15.86 12.71
N ILE A 414 32.00 -15.69 12.89
CA ILE A 414 32.72 -14.45 12.66
C ILE A 414 33.79 -14.74 11.61
N ARG A 415 33.54 -14.38 10.35
CA ARG A 415 34.42 -14.77 9.26
C ARG A 415 34.56 -13.75 8.14
N ALA A 416 35.66 -13.83 7.41
CA ALA A 416 35.92 -12.95 6.27
C ALA A 416 35.86 -11.44 6.65
N ASN A 417 36.24 -11.09 7.88
CA ASN A 417 36.39 -9.70 8.33
C ASN A 417 37.90 -9.39 8.37
N ARG A 418 38.47 -9.04 7.21
CA ARG A 418 39.92 -9.03 6.98
C ARG A 418 40.74 -8.13 7.91
N ASN A 419 40.12 -7.10 8.50
CA ASN A 419 40.76 -6.17 9.43
C ASN A 419 40.41 -6.43 10.90
N LEU A 420 39.62 -7.46 11.20
CA LEU A 420 39.20 -7.79 12.57
C LEU A 420 40.20 -8.77 13.18
N PRO A 421 40.87 -8.45 14.31
CA PRO A 421 41.77 -9.39 14.96
C PRO A 421 41.05 -10.69 15.37
N SER A 422 41.60 -11.83 14.96
CA SER A 422 41.09 -13.16 15.33
C SER A 422 41.13 -13.38 16.84
N THR A 423 42.05 -12.70 17.54
CA THR A 423 42.14 -12.70 19.01
C THR A 423 40.91 -12.09 19.67
N GLU A 424 40.34 -11.01 19.11
CA GLU A 424 39.13 -10.38 19.64
C GLU A 424 37.89 -11.26 19.47
N ALA A 425 37.77 -11.91 18.30
CA ALA A 425 36.72 -12.90 18.05
C ALA A 425 36.81 -14.12 18.98
N LYS A 426 38.03 -14.63 19.21
CA LYS A 426 38.27 -15.74 20.14
C LYS A 426 37.95 -15.37 21.58
N ALA A 427 38.34 -14.17 22.03
CA ALA A 427 38.04 -13.69 23.39
C ALA A 427 36.53 -13.57 23.66
N LEU A 428 35.75 -13.10 22.67
CA LEU A 428 34.28 -13.11 22.77
C LEU A 428 33.75 -14.55 22.93
N VAL A 429 34.22 -15.48 22.11
CA VAL A 429 33.79 -16.88 22.16
C VAL A 429 34.14 -17.54 23.49
N GLU A 430 35.37 -17.36 24.00
CA GLU A 430 35.79 -17.87 25.31
C GLU A 430 34.88 -17.37 26.43
N ARG A 431 34.53 -16.08 26.42
CA ARG A 431 33.59 -15.50 27.40
C ARG A 431 32.20 -16.12 27.29
N LEU A 432 31.68 -16.32 26.07
CA LEU A 432 30.38 -16.94 25.86
C LEU A 432 30.38 -18.42 26.28
N ILE A 433 31.45 -19.18 26.01
CA ILE A 433 31.60 -20.58 26.45
C ILE A 433 31.62 -20.64 27.98
N ALA A 434 32.36 -19.75 28.64
CA ALA A 434 32.35 -19.65 30.10
C ALA A 434 30.95 -19.32 30.66
N GLY A 435 30.13 -18.60 29.86
CA GLY A 435 28.71 -18.35 30.13
C GLY A 435 27.75 -19.48 29.72
N GLY A 436 28.24 -20.64 29.28
CA GLY A 436 27.43 -21.81 28.94
C GLY A 436 27.04 -21.95 27.47
N PHE A 437 27.70 -21.22 26.56
CA PHE A 437 27.48 -21.36 25.11
C PHE A 437 27.94 -22.75 24.59
N THR A 438 27.06 -23.44 23.88
CA THR A 438 27.30 -24.78 23.30
C THR A 438 27.05 -24.85 21.79
N GLY A 439 26.78 -23.71 21.14
CA GLY A 439 26.52 -23.64 19.71
C GLY A 439 27.76 -23.90 18.86
N GLU A 440 27.54 -24.19 17.57
CA GLU A 440 28.62 -24.31 16.58
C GLU A 440 29.36 -22.98 16.42
N ILE A 441 30.70 -23.04 16.38
CA ILE A 441 31.60 -21.88 16.29
C ILE A 441 32.39 -21.94 14.98
N GLN A 442 32.39 -20.85 14.23
CA GLN A 442 33.25 -20.67 13.06
C GLN A 442 33.98 -19.32 13.14
N ILE A 443 35.30 -19.35 13.33
CA ILE A 443 36.18 -18.17 13.28
C ILE A 443 37.25 -18.41 12.21
N GLU A 444 37.11 -17.78 11.05
CA GLU A 444 37.97 -18.03 9.89
C GLU A 444 38.15 -16.79 9.02
N ALA A 445 39.26 -16.69 8.29
CA ALA A 445 39.53 -15.61 7.34
C ALA A 445 39.40 -14.18 7.93
N ASN A 446 39.70 -14.01 9.23
CA ASN A 446 39.85 -12.71 9.88
C ASN A 446 41.35 -12.33 9.95
N GLN A 447 41.69 -11.15 10.47
CA GLN A 447 43.09 -10.76 10.67
C GLN A 447 43.77 -11.73 11.66
N PRO A 448 44.95 -12.31 11.35
CA PRO A 448 45.64 -13.27 12.21
C PRO A 448 45.93 -12.77 13.62
#